data_AF-A0AAJ4W2C8-F1
#
_entry.id   AF-A0AAJ4W2C8-F1
#
_cell.length_a   1.000
_cell.length_b   1.000
_cell.length_c   1.000
_cell.angle_alpha   90.00
_cell.angle_beta   90.00
_cell.angle_gamma   90.00
#
_symmetry.space_group_name_H-M   'P 1'
#
loop_
_entity.id
_entity.type
_entity.pdbx_description
1 polymer ?
#
loop_
_entity_poly.entity_id
_entity_poly.type
_entity_poly.pdbx_seq_one_letter_code
_entity_poly.pdbx_strand_id
1 'polypeptide(L)'
;MKLVDLVKYFRKGGAYQDFCKEYSLNVDSEVIEIYMETPFQIDNELSFFEIEQTEGVLEFEVNNIVLSSLFDFYVFLDMIEESNQETYKNVSDLDIAKRLISYGLNNA
;
A
#
# COMPACT_ATOMS: atom_id res chain seq x y z
N MET A 1 -1.01 -7.31 6.33
CA MET A 1 -1.18 -6.24 7.35
C MET A 1 -2.28 -5.29 6.88
N LYS A 2 -2.94 -4.54 7.78
CA LYS A 2 -3.92 -3.52 7.36
C LYS A 2 -3.26 -2.23 6.88
N LEU A 3 -3.96 -1.47 6.03
CA LEU A 3 -3.45 -0.19 5.50
C LEU A 3 -3.17 0.85 6.58
N VAL A 4 -3.98 0.91 7.64
CA VAL A 4 -3.75 1.81 8.78
C VAL A 4 -2.43 1.51 9.49
N ASP A 5 -2.04 0.24 9.57
CA ASP A 5 -0.77 -0.18 10.19
C ASP A 5 0.41 0.16 9.28
N LEU A 6 0.24 0.04 7.96
CA LEU A 6 1.24 0.43 6.97
C LEU A 6 1.51 1.95 7.05
N VAL A 7 0.45 2.75 7.03
CA VAL A 7 0.52 4.22 7.21
C VAL A 7 1.27 4.55 8.50
N LYS A 8 0.86 3.94 9.61
CA LYS A 8 1.47 4.18 10.92
C LYS A 8 2.96 3.80 10.96
N TYR A 9 3.36 2.72 10.30
CA TYR A 9 4.77 2.31 10.21
C TYR A 9 5.61 3.38 9.49
N PHE A 10 5.19 3.81 8.31
CA PHE A 10 5.97 4.77 7.51
C PHE A 10 5.92 6.20 8.09
N ARG A 11 4.80 6.64 8.65
CA ARG A 11 4.73 7.94 9.36
C ARG A 11 5.61 8.00 10.61
N LYS A 12 5.98 6.85 11.17
CA LYS A 12 6.93 6.75 12.29
C LYS A 12 8.39 6.64 11.85
N GLY A 13 8.67 6.83 10.55
CA GLY A 13 10.02 6.76 10.00
C GLY A 13 10.47 5.35 9.64
N GLY A 14 9.54 4.41 9.47
CA GLY A 14 9.85 3.10 8.91
C GLY A 14 10.49 3.23 7.53
N ALA A 15 11.61 2.54 7.30
CA ALA A 15 12.33 2.60 6.05
C ALA A 15 11.74 1.59 5.04
N TYR A 16 11.73 1.97 3.76
CA TYR A 16 11.28 1.11 2.67
C TYR A 16 12.13 -0.14 2.53
N GLN A 17 13.46 -0.01 2.67
CA GLN A 17 14.38 -1.15 2.57
C GLN A 17 14.16 -2.17 3.70
N ASP A 18 13.93 -1.68 4.92
CA ASP A 18 13.63 -2.55 6.06
C ASP A 18 12.28 -3.25 5.88
N PHE A 19 11.28 -2.53 5.36
CA PHE A 19 9.98 -3.10 5.02
C PHE A 19 10.10 -4.19 3.95
N CYS A 20 10.81 -3.93 2.84
CA CYS A 20 11.03 -4.92 1.79
C CYS A 20 11.68 -6.18 2.35
N LYS A 21 12.70 -6.02 3.21
CA LYS A 21 13.38 -7.14 3.85
C LYS A 21 12.46 -7.94 4.78
N GLU A 22 11.61 -7.28 5.56
CA GLU A 22 10.65 -7.94 6.46
C GLU A 22 9.63 -8.79 5.69
N TYR A 23 9.17 -8.28 4.54
CA TYR A 23 8.18 -8.94 3.69
C TYR A 23 8.79 -9.80 2.58
N SER A 24 10.11 -10.02 2.59
CA SER A 24 10.86 -10.80 1.59
C SER A 24 10.64 -10.32 0.14
N LEU A 25 10.53 -9.01 -0.04
CA LEU A 25 10.37 -8.33 -1.32
C LEU A 25 11.74 -7.90 -1.88
N ASN A 26 11.91 -7.99 -3.19
CA ASN A 26 13.07 -7.50 -3.90
C ASN A 26 13.05 -5.96 -3.94
N VAL A 27 13.95 -5.33 -3.19
CA VAL A 27 14.11 -3.87 -3.17
C VAL A 27 14.51 -3.29 -4.53
N ASP A 28 15.11 -4.10 -5.41
CA ASP A 28 15.53 -3.72 -6.76
C ASP A 28 14.43 -3.96 -7.81
N SER A 29 13.24 -4.42 -7.40
CA SER A 29 12.04 -4.52 -8.26
C SER A 29 11.73 -3.17 -8.90
N GLU A 30 11.29 -3.15 -10.15
CA GLU A 30 10.91 -1.89 -10.82
C GLU A 30 9.81 -1.18 -10.02
N VAL A 31 8.80 -1.96 -9.61
CA VAL A 31 7.67 -1.52 -8.81
C VAL A 31 7.30 -2.62 -7.82
N ILE A 32 6.94 -2.24 -6.60
CA ILE A 32 6.18 -3.10 -5.69
C ILE A 32 4.74 -2.60 -5.72
N GLU A 33 3.81 -3.50 -5.95
CA GLU A 33 2.38 -3.21 -6.02
C GLU A 33 1.67 -3.64 -4.73
N ILE A 34 0.66 -2.86 -4.33
CA ILE A 34 -0.14 -3.11 -3.14
C ILE A 34 -1.52 -3.60 -3.59
N TYR A 35 -1.87 -4.82 -3.17
CA TYR A 35 -3.13 -5.48 -3.49
C TYR A 35 -4.00 -5.66 -2.25
N MET A 36 -5.30 -5.75 -2.47
CA MET A 36 -6.30 -5.98 -1.43
C MET A 36 -7.50 -6.76 -2.01
N GLU A 37 -8.16 -7.57 -1.19
CA GLU A 37 -9.46 -8.17 -1.56
C GLU A 37 -10.52 -7.07 -1.79
N THR A 38 -11.39 -7.30 -2.78
CA THR A 38 -12.55 -6.44 -3.02
C THR A 38 -13.80 -6.95 -2.29
N PRO A 39 -14.70 -6.04 -1.83
CA PRO A 39 -14.60 -4.59 -1.90
C PRO A 39 -13.49 -4.04 -0.99
N PHE A 40 -12.81 -2.97 -1.41
CA PHE A 40 -11.76 -2.34 -0.61
C PHE A 40 -12.31 -1.81 0.71
N GLN A 41 -11.83 -2.39 1.82
CA GLN A 41 -12.25 -2.04 3.17
C GLN A 41 -11.03 -1.79 4.05
N ILE A 42 -11.19 -0.89 5.03
CA ILE A 42 -10.11 -0.49 5.93
C ILE A 42 -9.54 -1.66 6.76
N ASP A 43 -10.36 -2.69 6.95
CA ASP A 43 -10.03 -3.88 7.73
C ASP A 43 -9.47 -5.03 6.87
N ASN A 44 -9.44 -4.90 5.54
CA ASN A 44 -8.87 -5.92 4.68
C ASN A 44 -7.34 -5.96 4.82
N GLU A 45 -6.80 -7.15 4.62
CA GLU A 45 -5.36 -7.37 4.59
C GLU A 45 -4.77 -6.90 3.25
N LEU A 46 -3.61 -6.25 3.33
CA LEU A 46 -2.78 -5.93 2.19
C LEU A 46 -1.89 -7.12 1.84
N SER A 47 -1.70 -7.29 0.53
CA SER A 47 -0.65 -8.12 -0.06
C SER A 47 0.28 -7.26 -0.90
N PHE A 48 1.55 -7.65 -0.96
CA PHE A 48 2.60 -6.90 -1.66
C PHE A 48 3.25 -7.82 -2.68
N PHE A 49 3.39 -7.36 -3.91
CA PHE A 49 3.98 -8.16 -4.98
C PHE A 49 4.91 -7.32 -5.83
N GLU A 50 5.97 -7.94 -6.33
CA GLU A 50 6.85 -7.36 -7.35
C GLU A 50 6.09 -7.34 -8.68
N ILE A 51 6.23 -6.28 -9.47
CA ILE A 51 5.50 -6.15 -10.74
C ILE A 51 5.89 -7.25 -11.73
N GLU A 52 7.11 -7.79 -11.64
CA GLU A 52 7.57 -8.93 -12.42
C GLU A 52 6.79 -10.22 -12.10
N GLN A 53 6.19 -10.31 -10.91
CA GLN A 53 5.33 -11.43 -10.51
C GLN A 53 3.90 -11.25 -11.01
N THR A 54 3.37 -10.03 -10.94
CA THR A 54 1.97 -9.74 -11.28
C THR A 54 1.79 -9.47 -12.78
N GLU A 55 2.86 -9.15 -13.50
CA GLU A 55 2.82 -8.63 -14.86
C GLU A 55 1.96 -7.35 -14.99
N GLY A 56 1.77 -6.61 -13.88
CA GLY A 56 0.98 -5.37 -13.82
C GLY A 56 -0.52 -5.54 -14.03
N VAL A 57 -1.07 -6.73 -13.76
CA VAL A 57 -2.51 -7.02 -13.90
C VAL A 57 -3.33 -6.36 -12.80
N LEU A 58 -4.55 -5.91 -13.10
CA LEU A 58 -5.43 -5.32 -12.08
C LEU A 58 -5.97 -6.35 -11.07
N GLU A 59 -6.15 -7.60 -11.50
CA GLU A 59 -6.62 -8.68 -10.64
C GLU A 59 -5.60 -9.81 -10.64
N PHE A 60 -5.15 -10.19 -9.45
CA PHE A 60 -4.13 -11.20 -9.25
C PHE A 60 -4.68 -12.31 -8.35
N GLU A 61 -4.69 -13.55 -8.87
CA GLU A 61 -5.16 -14.71 -8.11
C GLU A 61 -3.99 -15.38 -7.39
N VAL A 62 -4.07 -15.46 -6.06
CA VAL A 62 -3.11 -16.17 -5.23
C VAL A 62 -3.86 -17.09 -4.28
N ASN A 63 -3.53 -18.37 -4.26
CA ASN A 63 -4.17 -19.37 -3.38
C ASN A 63 -5.71 -19.38 -3.46
N ASN A 64 -6.27 -19.25 -4.67
CA ASN A 64 -7.72 -19.15 -4.95
C ASN A 64 -8.41 -17.90 -4.35
N ILE A 65 -7.63 -16.89 -3.95
CA ILE A 65 -8.13 -15.58 -3.54
C ILE A 65 -7.82 -14.60 -4.66
N VAL A 66 -8.84 -13.91 -5.16
CA VAL A 66 -8.68 -12.84 -6.14
C VAL A 66 -8.43 -11.54 -5.41
N LEU A 67 -7.27 -10.96 -5.64
CA LEU A 67 -6.88 -9.67 -5.10
C LEU A 67 -6.94 -8.64 -6.23
N SER A 68 -7.30 -7.40 -5.92
CA SER A 68 -7.24 -6.30 -6.88
C SER A 68 -6.15 -5.32 -6.50
N SER A 69 -5.46 -4.78 -7.51
CA SER A 69 -4.45 -3.74 -7.34
C SER A 69 -5.11 -2.50 -6.74
N LEU A 70 -4.52 -1.97 -5.68
CA LEU A 70 -4.98 -0.77 -5.01
C LEU A 70 -4.21 0.46 -5.52
N PHE A 71 -2.87 0.36 -5.53
CA PHE A 71 -1.90 1.32 -6.10
C PHE A 71 -0.48 0.74 -5.95
N ASP A 72 0.50 1.37 -6.60
CA ASP A 72 1.91 1.03 -6.39
C ASP A 72 2.49 1.64 -5.09
N PHE A 73 3.63 1.09 -4.65
CA PHE A 73 4.29 1.51 -3.42
C PHE A 73 4.89 2.92 -3.51
N TYR A 74 5.22 3.42 -4.71
CA TYR A 74 5.72 4.79 -4.88
C TYR A 74 4.61 5.81 -4.62
N VAL A 75 3.41 5.58 -5.16
CA VAL A 75 2.21 6.37 -4.86
C VAL A 75 1.95 6.39 -3.36
N PHE A 76 2.08 5.24 -2.69
CA PHE A 76 1.95 5.18 -1.24
C PHE A 76 3.01 6.05 -0.53
N LEU A 77 4.27 5.95 -0.91
CA LEU A 77 5.36 6.72 -0.28
C LEU A 77 5.18 8.23 -0.48
N ASP A 78 4.80 8.67 -1.68
CA ASP A 78 4.51 10.08 -1.98
C ASP A 78 3.37 10.61 -1.09
N MET A 79 2.31 9.82 -0.92
CA MET A 79 1.18 10.17 -0.05
C MET A 79 1.58 10.23 1.43
N ILE A 80 2.50 9.36 1.87
CA ILE A 80 3.05 9.43 3.24
C ILE A 80 3.89 10.69 3.41
N GLU A 81 4.76 11.02 2.46
CA GLU A 81 5.57 12.24 2.50
C GLU A 81 4.67 13.48 2.61
N GLU A 82 3.63 13.57 1.78
CA GLU A 82 2.65 14.66 1.87
C GLU A 82 2.00 14.69 3.27
N SER A 83 1.57 13.54 3.78
CA SER A 83 0.88 13.45 5.09
C SER A 83 1.73 13.87 6.30
N ASN A 84 3.06 13.92 6.14
CA ASN A 84 4.00 14.33 7.17
C ASN A 84 4.28 15.85 7.16
N GLN A 85 3.78 16.59 6.16
CA GLN A 85 3.87 18.04 6.14
C GLN A 85 3.08 18.67 7.30
N GLU A 86 3.52 19.85 7.78
CA GLU A 86 2.92 20.51 8.94
C GLU A 86 1.40 20.76 8.76
N THR A 87 0.96 20.99 7.52
CA THR A 87 -0.46 21.13 7.14
C THR A 87 -1.32 19.93 7.53
N TYR A 88 -0.74 18.72 7.55
CA TYR A 88 -1.45 17.45 7.75
C TYR A 88 -1.08 16.73 9.06
N LYS A 89 -0.26 17.35 9.91
CA LYS A 89 0.24 16.77 11.16
C LYS A 89 -0.84 16.30 12.13
N ASN A 90 -2.01 16.94 12.11
CA ASN A 90 -3.15 16.59 12.96
C ASN A 90 -4.08 15.54 12.34
N VAL A 91 -3.82 15.10 11.11
CA VAL A 91 -4.61 14.05 10.45
C VAL A 91 -4.20 12.69 11.03
N SER A 92 -5.20 11.90 11.42
CA SER A 92 -4.97 10.58 12.00
C SER A 92 -4.51 9.58 10.94
N ASP A 93 -3.77 8.54 11.35
CA ASP A 93 -3.35 7.44 10.47
C ASP A 93 -4.57 6.78 9.80
N LEU A 94 -5.69 6.68 10.54
CA LEU A 94 -6.94 6.14 10.03
C LEU A 94 -7.54 7.02 8.92
N ASP A 95 -7.49 8.34 9.06
CA ASP A 95 -8.02 9.25 8.04
C ASP A 95 -7.14 9.27 6.80
N ILE A 96 -5.82 9.12 6.93
CA ILE A 96 -4.90 8.95 5.80
C ILE A 96 -5.18 7.62 5.08
N ALA A 97 -5.31 6.53 5.82
CA ALA A 97 -5.64 5.23 5.24
C ALA A 97 -6.99 5.25 4.50
N LYS A 98 -8.01 5.95 5.03
CA LYS A 98 -9.29 6.16 4.32
C LYS A 98 -9.12 6.94 3.03
N ARG A 99 -8.28 8.00 3.02
CA ARG A 99 -7.98 8.76 1.80
C ARG A 99 -7.28 7.90 0.76
N LEU A 100 -6.34 7.05 1.17
CA LEU A 100 -5.66 6.09 0.29
C LEU A 100 -6.64 5.07 -0.30
N ILE A 101 -7.58 4.51 0.48
CA ILE A 101 -8.64 3.65 -0.07
C ILE A 101 -9.49 4.41 -1.09
N SER A 102 -9.89 5.64 -0.79
CA SER A 102 -10.62 6.47 -1.75
C SER A 102 -9.81 6.77 -3.01
N TYR A 103 -8.49 6.95 -2.90
CA TYR A 103 -7.61 7.11 -4.06
C TYR A 103 -7.61 5.85 -4.92
N GLY A 104 -7.40 4.68 -4.32
CA GLY A 104 -7.43 3.40 -5.02
C GLY A 104 -8.78 3.14 -5.71
N LEU A 105 -9.89 3.43 -5.05
CA LEU A 105 -11.23 3.29 -5.66
C LEU A 105 -11.47 4.21 -6.87
N ASN A 106 -10.81 5.37 -6.94
CA ASN A 106 -11.00 6.35 -8.02
C ASN A 106 -9.98 6.21 -9.16
N ASN A 107 -8.89 5.45 -8.95
CA ASN A 107 -7.81 5.27 -9.92
C ASN A 107 -7.57 3.79 -10.29
N ALA A 108 -8.36 2.86 -9.75
CA ALA A 108 -8.41 1.45 -10.14
C ALA A 108 -9.13 1.22 -11.48
#